data_AF-A0A1Y6GC15-F1
#
_entry.id   AF-A0A1Y6GC15-F1
#
_cell.length_a   1.000
_cell.length_b   1.000
_cell.length_c   1.000
_cell.angle_alpha   90.00
_cell.angle_beta   90.00
_cell.angle_gamma   90.00
#
_symmetry.space_group_name_H-M   'P 1'
#
loop_
_entity.id
_entity.type
_entity.pdbx_description
1 polymer ?
#
loop_
_entity_poly.entity_id
_entity_poly.type
_entity_poly.pdbx_seq_one_letter_code
_entity_poly.pdbx_strand_id
1 'polypeptide(L)'
;MAHQELLSRAMTRHMVTTHWLGQSGRDYALRSEPLDTFAMTEADLYVIAKGRQVLWVGSTADLVADPISRSRFRLALDCANGVFRLDAPEDRLATIWDLEQAVPAPVVVAQAA
;
A
#
# COMPACT_ATOMS: atom_id res chain seq x y z
N MET A 1 -14.68 -25.19 15.86
CA MET A 1 -14.94 -23.82 16.36
C MET A 1 -13.69 -23.11 16.89
N ALA A 2 -12.72 -23.78 17.53
CA ALA A 2 -11.47 -23.14 18.00
C ALA A 2 -10.57 -22.52 16.90
N HIS A 3 -10.65 -23.02 15.65
CA HIS A 3 -9.84 -22.49 14.54
C HIS A 3 -10.27 -21.08 14.08
N GLN A 4 -11.53 -20.71 14.33
CA GLN A 4 -12.08 -19.42 13.90
C GLN A 4 -11.78 -18.29 14.90
N GLU A 5 -11.64 -18.62 16.19
CA GLU A 5 -11.22 -17.68 17.24
C GLU A 5 -9.71 -17.41 17.25
N LEU A 6 -8.89 -18.37 16.81
CA LEU A 6 -7.45 -18.14 16.62
C LEU A 6 -7.17 -17.22 15.42
N LEU A 7 -7.96 -17.32 14.35
CA LEU A 7 -7.91 -16.38 13.23
C LEU A 7 -8.35 -14.98 13.66
N SER A 8 -9.42 -14.84 14.46
CA SER A 8 -9.85 -13.53 14.96
C SER A 8 -8.91 -12.91 15.99
N ARG A 9 -8.17 -13.72 16.78
CA ARG A 9 -7.11 -13.23 17.70
C ARG A 9 -5.82 -12.84 16.98
N ALA A 10 -5.47 -13.45 15.85
CA ALA A 10 -4.38 -12.98 14.99
C ALA A 10 -4.74 -11.67 14.25
N MET A 11 -6.04 -11.39 14.07
CA MET A 11 -6.58 -10.20 13.41
C MET A 11 -6.58 -8.93 14.26
N THR A 12 -6.09 -8.97 15.51
CA THR A 12 -5.83 -7.74 16.30
C THR A 12 -4.36 -7.29 16.22
N ARG A 13 -3.61 -7.73 15.21
CA ARG A 13 -2.41 -6.99 14.79
C ARG A 13 -2.94 -5.64 14.32
N HIS A 14 -2.65 -4.57 15.05
CA HIS A 14 -3.17 -3.24 14.76
C HIS A 14 -2.90 -2.93 13.28
N MET A 15 -3.96 -2.95 12.46
CA MET A 15 -3.86 -2.61 11.05
C MET A 15 -3.70 -1.09 11.01
N VAL A 16 -2.45 -0.64 11.01
CA VAL A 16 -2.12 0.78 10.99
C VAL A 16 -2.46 1.30 9.61
N THR A 17 -3.51 2.10 9.53
CA THR A 17 -3.86 2.86 8.33
C THR A 17 -3.04 4.14 8.29
N THR A 18 -2.43 4.43 7.15
CA THR A 18 -1.69 5.64 6.85
C THR A 18 -2.35 6.36 5.69
N HIS A 19 -2.56 7.66 5.83
CA HIS A 19 -3.14 8.48 4.77
C HIS A 19 -2.07 8.96 3.80
N TRP A 20 -2.35 8.82 2.50
CA TRP A 20 -1.51 9.30 1.41
C TRP A 20 -2.34 10.21 0.52
N LEU A 21 -1.75 11.34 0.13
CA LEU A 21 -2.36 12.26 -0.83
C LEU A 21 -1.82 11.92 -2.21
N GLY A 22 -2.70 11.53 -3.13
CA GLY A 22 -2.38 11.38 -4.55
C GLY A 22 -1.96 12.72 -5.16
N GLN A 23 -1.36 12.68 -6.35
CA GLN A 23 -0.97 13.91 -7.05
C GLN A 23 -2.14 14.82 -7.42
N SER A 24 -3.35 14.26 -7.53
CA SER A 24 -4.61 14.98 -7.69
C SER A 24 -5.06 15.69 -6.41
N GLY A 25 -4.46 15.37 -5.27
CA GLY A 25 -4.88 15.79 -3.92
C GLY A 25 -5.90 14.86 -3.27
N ARG A 26 -6.32 13.78 -3.93
CA ARG A 26 -7.22 12.77 -3.33
C ARG A 26 -6.54 12.07 -2.16
N ASP A 27 -7.28 11.91 -1.07
CA ASP A 27 -6.82 11.18 0.11
C ASP A 27 -7.09 9.68 -0.01
N TYR A 28 -6.07 8.88 0.29
CA TYR A 28 -6.09 7.43 0.26
C TYR A 28 -5.70 6.88 1.64
N ALA A 29 -6.65 6.18 2.26
CA ALA A 29 -6.42 5.43 3.49
C ALA A 29 -5.77 4.07 3.16
N LEU A 30 -4.43 4.00 3.22
CA LEU A 30 -3.69 2.79 2.89
C LEU A 30 -3.36 1.98 4.15
N ARG A 31 -3.52 0.67 4.12
CA ARG A 31 -3.09 -0.20 5.23
C ARG A 31 -1.61 -0.52 5.13
N SER A 32 -0.86 -0.29 6.20
CA SER A 32 0.54 -0.71 6.28
C SER A 32 0.62 -2.23 6.38
N GLU A 33 1.46 -2.82 5.54
CA GLU A 33 1.76 -4.25 5.53
C GLU A 33 3.22 -4.48 5.95
N PRO A 34 3.55 -5.58 6.67
CA PRO A 34 4.93 -5.88 7.04
C PRO A 34 5.77 -6.23 5.81
N LEU A 35 6.86 -5.48 5.58
CA LEU A 35 7.72 -5.63 4.40
C LEU A 35 8.22 -7.07 4.17
N ASP A 36 8.51 -7.82 5.24
CA ASP A 36 9.08 -9.17 5.13
C ASP A 36 8.04 -10.28 4.92
N THR A 37 6.75 -10.02 5.19
CA THR A 37 5.73 -11.08 5.24
C THR A 37 4.44 -10.76 4.50
N PHE A 38 4.35 -9.61 3.81
CA PHE A 38 3.15 -9.26 3.08
C PHE A 38 2.94 -10.21 1.88
N ALA A 39 1.68 -10.44 1.54
CA ALA A 39 1.28 -11.19 0.37
C ALA A 39 0.43 -10.30 -0.54
N MET A 40 0.65 -10.42 -1.85
CA MET A 40 -0.08 -9.63 -2.84
C MET A 40 -1.25 -10.40 -3.42
N THR A 41 -2.30 -9.67 -3.75
CA THR A 41 -3.52 -10.16 -4.42
C THR A 41 -3.67 -9.43 -5.75
N GLU A 42 -4.46 -9.99 -6.67
CA GLU A 42 -4.70 -9.34 -7.96
C GLU A 42 -5.63 -8.13 -7.86
N ALA A 43 -6.63 -8.19 -6.97
CA ALA A 43 -7.66 -7.18 -6.80
C ALA A 43 -7.14 -5.89 -6.14
N ASP A 44 -6.23 -6.02 -5.17
CA ASP A 44 -5.74 -4.88 -4.40
C ASP A 44 -4.59 -4.16 -5.12
N LEU A 45 -4.35 -2.90 -4.78
CA LEU A 45 -3.14 -2.18 -5.16
C LEU A 45 -2.17 -2.11 -3.98
N TYR A 46 -0.89 -2.16 -4.30
CA TYR A 46 0.20 -2.07 -3.35
C TYR A 46 1.11 -0.91 -3.73
N VAL A 47 1.45 -0.10 -2.75
CA VAL A 47 2.43 0.98 -2.83
C VAL A 47 3.70 0.51 -2.11
N ILE A 48 4.81 0.45 -2.83
CA ILE A 48 6.14 0.21 -2.28
C ILE A 48 6.85 1.55 -2.16
N ALA A 49 7.33 1.87 -0.97
CA ALA A 49 7.89 3.19 -0.68
C ALA A 49 9.20 3.14 0.08
N LYS A 50 9.96 4.23 -0.05
CA LYS A 50 11.12 4.54 0.79
C LYS A 50 10.92 5.90 1.45
N GLY A 51 10.65 5.90 2.74
CA GLY A 51 10.27 7.09 3.48
C GLY A 51 8.97 7.68 2.94
N ARG A 52 9.05 8.87 2.34
CA ARG A 52 7.91 9.59 1.77
C ARG A 52 7.76 9.43 0.26
N GLN A 53 8.65 8.68 -0.38
CA GLN A 53 8.70 8.52 -1.82
C GLN A 53 8.09 7.18 -2.24
N VAL A 54 7.13 7.21 -3.15
CA VAL A 54 6.63 6.03 -3.85
C VAL A 54 7.66 5.56 -4.87
N LEU A 55 7.98 4.27 -4.84
CA LEU A 55 8.91 3.61 -5.76
C LEU A 55 8.21 2.73 -6.78
N TRP A 56 7.05 2.18 -6.42
CA TRP A 56 6.23 1.35 -7.31
C TRP A 56 4.78 1.30 -6.81
N VAL A 57 3.83 1.24 -7.75
CA VAL A 57 2.40 1.02 -7.49
C VAL A 57 1.88 -0.05 -8.45
N GLY A 58 1.11 -1.01 -7.95
CA GLY A 58 0.48 -2.03 -8.79
C GLY A 58 -0.07 -3.21 -8.00
N SER A 59 -0.42 -4.30 -8.70
CA SER A 59 -0.79 -5.59 -8.09
C SER A 59 -0.05 -6.76 -8.71
N THR A 60 -0.37 -7.97 -8.24
CA THR A 60 0.13 -9.22 -8.82
C THR A 60 -0.17 -9.31 -10.32
N ALA A 61 -1.30 -8.78 -10.79
CA ALA A 61 -1.65 -8.81 -12.22
C ALA A 61 -0.63 -8.03 -13.08
N ASP A 62 -0.16 -6.88 -12.60
CA ASP A 62 0.86 -6.07 -13.30
C ASP A 62 2.21 -6.79 -13.34
N LEU A 63 2.55 -7.51 -12.26
CA LEU A 63 3.76 -8.34 -12.21
C LEU A 63 3.67 -9.50 -13.20
N VAL A 64 2.51 -10.16 -13.31
CA VAL A 64 2.36 -11.28 -14.24
C VAL A 64 2.39 -10.79 -15.69
N ALA A 65 1.71 -9.68 -15.98
CA ALA A 65 1.52 -9.18 -17.34
C ALA A 65 2.76 -8.47 -17.92
N ASP A 66 3.53 -7.75 -17.10
CA ASP A 66 4.61 -6.87 -17.57
C ASP A 66 5.99 -7.20 -16.95
N PRO A 67 6.96 -7.70 -17.74
CA PRO A 67 8.34 -7.89 -17.29
C PRO A 67 9.02 -6.61 -16.78
N ILE A 68 8.67 -5.44 -17.32
CA ILE A 68 9.24 -4.16 -16.88
C ILE A 68 8.72 -3.82 -15.48
N SER A 69 7.41 -3.92 -15.25
CA SER A 69 6.81 -3.77 -13.92
C SER A 69 7.45 -4.70 -12.89
N ARG A 70 7.69 -5.99 -13.23
CA ARG A 70 8.41 -6.92 -12.33
C ARG A 70 9.80 -6.45 -11.95
N SER A 71 10.55 -5.95 -12.93
CA SER A 71 11.91 -5.47 -12.69
C SER A 71 11.91 -4.25 -11.77
N ARG A 72 10.99 -3.31 -11.99
CA ARG A 72 10.80 -2.13 -11.13
C ARG A 72 10.37 -2.51 -9.71
N PHE A 73 9.43 -3.44 -9.57
CA PHE A 73 8.99 -3.95 -8.28
C PHE A 73 10.13 -4.54 -7.46
N ARG A 74 10.98 -5.39 -8.07
CA ARG A 74 12.14 -5.98 -7.38
C ARG A 74 13.13 -4.92 -6.90
N LEU A 75 13.46 -3.95 -7.76
CA LEU A 75 14.34 -2.84 -7.38
C LEU A 75 13.74 -1.97 -6.28
N ALA A 76 12.43 -1.73 -6.33
CA ALA A 76 11.71 -1.00 -5.30
C ALA A 76 11.79 -1.74 -3.96
N LEU A 77 11.55 -3.05 -3.94
CA LEU A 77 11.65 -3.88 -2.74
C LEU A 77 13.05 -3.88 -2.11
N ASP A 78 14.11 -3.94 -2.92
CA ASP A 78 15.49 -3.89 -2.42
C ASP A 78 15.80 -2.60 -1.65
N CYS A 79 15.06 -1.51 -1.93
CA CYS A 79 15.24 -0.19 -1.31
C CYS A 79 14.17 0.17 -0.28
N ALA A 80 13.08 -0.58 -0.22
CA ALA A 80 11.87 -0.19 0.48
C ALA A 80 12.05 -0.20 1.99
N ASN A 81 11.30 0.67 2.66
CA ASN A 81 11.08 0.58 4.11
C ASN A 81 9.58 0.64 4.48
N GLY A 82 8.69 0.68 3.48
CA GLY A 82 7.26 0.66 3.68
C GLY A 82 6.52 -0.01 2.53
N VAL A 83 5.50 -0.79 2.89
CA VAL A 83 4.52 -1.39 1.98
C VAL A 83 3.14 -0.99 2.46
N PHE A 84 2.30 -0.55 1.53
CA PHE A 84 0.94 -0.12 1.83
C PHE A 84 -0.04 -0.72 0.84
N ARG A 85 -1.21 -1.14 1.32
CA ARG A 85 -2.25 -1.75 0.52
C ARG A 85 -3.48 -0.85 0.44
N LEU A 86 -4.04 -0.74 -0.76
CA LEU A 86 -5.36 -0.21 -1.06
C LEU A 86 -6.25 -1.34 -1.57
N ASP A 87 -7.40 -1.55 -0.93
CA ASP A 87 -8.32 -2.59 -1.36
C ASP A 87 -9.05 -2.21 -2.63
N ALA A 88 -9.08 -3.14 -3.59
CA ALA A 88 -9.94 -3.16 -4.78
C ALA A 88 -10.49 -1.78 -5.23
N PRO A 89 -9.63 -0.86 -5.71
CA PRO A 89 -10.08 0.46 -6.15
C PRO A 89 -10.98 0.35 -7.38
N GLU A 90 -12.06 1.15 -7.42
CA GLU A 90 -13.02 1.14 -8.53
C GLU A 90 -12.37 1.47 -9.88
N ASP A 91 -11.65 2.59 -9.96
CA ASP A 91 -10.86 2.96 -11.14
C ASP A 91 -9.38 2.74 -10.87
N ARG A 92 -8.93 1.55 -11.21
CA ARG A 92 -7.58 1.09 -10.95
C ARG A 92 -6.51 1.93 -11.66
N LEU A 93 -6.70 2.24 -12.94
CA LEU A 93 -5.68 2.96 -13.72
C LEU A 93 -5.54 4.40 -13.26
N ALA A 94 -6.66 5.09 -13.02
CA ALA A 94 -6.63 6.43 -12.45
C ALA A 94 -5.97 6.42 -11.07
N THR A 95 -6.26 5.40 -10.24
CA THR A 95 -5.68 5.27 -8.91
C THR A 95 -4.18 4.99 -8.93
N ILE A 96 -3.70 4.14 -9.86
CA ILE A 96 -2.25 3.92 -10.04
C ILE A 96 -1.56 5.23 -10.39
N TRP A 97 -2.05 5.90 -11.44
CA TRP A 97 -1.51 7.19 -11.86
C TRP A 97 -1.47 8.18 -10.69
N ASP A 98 -2.54 8.25 -9.90
CA ASP A 98 -2.60 9.20 -8.79
C ASP A 98 -1.61 8.87 -7.66
N LEU A 99 -1.42 7.58 -7.38
CA LEU A 99 -0.55 7.09 -6.31
C LEU A 99 0.94 7.10 -6.69
N GLU A 100 1.31 7.08 -7.97
CA GLU A 100 2.72 7.07 -8.41
C GLU A 100 3.54 8.25 -7.86
N GLN A 101 2.88 9.39 -7.64
CA GLN A 101 3.49 10.62 -7.13
C GLN A 101 2.90 11.01 -5.76
N ALA A 102 2.22 10.08 -5.09
CA ALA A 102 1.60 10.35 -3.81
C ALA A 102 2.64 10.62 -2.72
N VAL A 103 2.22 11.39 -1.72
CA VAL A 103 3.01 11.67 -0.52
C VAL A 103 2.22 11.34 0.74
N PRO A 104 2.87 10.90 1.84
CA PRO A 104 2.17 10.71 3.10
C PRO A 104 1.55 12.02 3.54
N ALA A 105 0.26 11.96 3.88
CA ALA A 105 -0.49 13.09 4.40
C ALA A 105 0.20 13.61 5.68
N PRO A 106 0.27 14.93 5.88
CA PRO A 106 0.81 15.49 7.11
C PRO A 106 -0.03 15.01 8.30
N VAL A 107 0.63 14.54 9.37
CA VAL A 107 -0.05 14.22 10.62
C VAL A 107 -0.51 15.56 11.23
N VAL A 108 -1.79 15.87 11.10
CA VAL A 108 -2.37 17.01 11.80
C VAL A 108 -2.52 16.61 13.26
N VAL A 109 -1.49 16.87 14.06
CA VAL A 109 -1.60 16.79 15.51
C VAL A 109 -2.43 17.99 15.93
N ALA A 110 -3.72 17.78 16.19
CA ALA A 110 -4.55 18.81 16.80
C ALA A 110 -3.97 19.17 18.18
N GLN A 111 -3.20 20.24 18.27
CA GLN A 111 -2.82 20.84 19.55
C GLN A 111 -4.08 21.47 20.15
N ALA A 112 -4.62 20.82 21.19
CA ALA A 112 -5.62 21.44 22.05
C ALA A 112 -4.98 22.66 22.72
N ALA A 113 -5.56 23.83 22.45
CA ALA A 113 -5.23 25.10 23.08
C ALA A 113 -5.93 25.24 24.43
#